data_AF-A0A519ZDC7-F1
#
_entry.id   AF-A0A519ZDC7-F1
#
_cell.length_a   1.000
_cell.length_b   1.000
_cell.length_c   1.000
_cell.angle_alpha   90.00
_cell.angle_beta   90.00
_cell.angle_gamma   90.00
#
_symmetry.space_group_name_H-M   'P 1'
#
loop_
_entity.id
_entity.type
_entity.pdbx_description
1 polymer ?
#
loop_
_entity_poly.entity_id
_entity_poly.type
_entity_poly.pdbx_seq_one_letter_code
_entity_poly.pdbx_strand_id
1 'polypeptide(L)'
;MADLDLVIDRRQFARRQSVPAQRRLYQALRAAILEGRLQAGALLPASRVLAQDLGIARNTAIHAYEQLAAEGYVQTSRQGTVVSALSAVPEQPAPARSPVSGPAASPHKMPPIKPVADAAGPSHGLSQRVALHHRVRRPEQDLLPFMPGTPALDAFPFDTWRRLVERAQRQATPQDLGYRHAAGEPELRQAIATHLRAARGVRCQADQVIVTEGTQH
;
A
#
# COMPACT_ATOMS: atom_id res chain seq x y z
N MET A 1 -25.56 -10.40 -27.28
CA MET A 1 -24.36 -11.02 -26.68
C MET A 1 -23.22 -10.08 -27.01
N ALA A 2 -22.60 -9.40 -26.03
CA ALA A 2 -21.55 -8.43 -26.30
C ALA A 2 -20.39 -9.14 -27.02
N ASP A 3 -19.99 -8.61 -28.16
CA ASP A 3 -18.95 -9.17 -29.02
C ASP A 3 -17.58 -8.96 -28.35
N LEU A 4 -17.19 -9.92 -27.49
CA LEU A 4 -15.98 -9.82 -26.67
C LEU A 4 -14.69 -9.82 -27.52
N ASP A 5 -14.76 -10.26 -28.77
CA ASP A 5 -13.67 -10.16 -29.75
C ASP A 5 -13.27 -8.70 -30.01
N LEU A 6 -14.23 -7.76 -29.88
CA LEU A 6 -13.97 -6.33 -29.99
C LEU A 6 -13.38 -5.73 -28.70
N VAL A 7 -13.61 -6.37 -27.56
CA VAL A 7 -13.21 -5.90 -26.22
C VAL A 7 -11.83 -6.41 -25.83
N ILE A 8 -11.45 -7.60 -26.29
CA ILE A 8 -10.13 -8.20 -26.05
C ILE A 8 -9.45 -8.35 -27.41
N ASP A 9 -8.79 -7.30 -27.89
CA ASP A 9 -8.08 -7.32 -29.17
C ASP A 9 -7.12 -8.53 -29.25
N ARG A 10 -7.52 -9.53 -30.04
CA ARG A 10 -6.79 -10.80 -30.22
C ARG A 10 -5.36 -10.57 -30.70
N ARG A 11 -5.12 -9.51 -31.49
CA ARG A 11 -3.77 -9.16 -31.97
C ARG A 11 -2.90 -8.61 -30.84
N GLN A 12 -3.47 -7.83 -29.92
CA GLN A 12 -2.76 -7.34 -28.74
C GLN A 12 -2.45 -8.46 -27.76
N PHE A 13 -3.38 -9.41 -27.58
CA PHE A 13 -3.15 -10.59 -26.75
C PHE A 13 -2.02 -11.46 -27.32
N ALA A 14 -1.92 -11.64 -28.65
CA ALA A 14 -0.85 -12.43 -29.25
C ALA A 14 0.55 -11.77 -29.19
N ARG A 15 0.63 -10.43 -29.25
CA ARG A 15 1.90 -9.68 -29.30
C ARG A 15 2.70 -9.66 -27.99
N ARG A 16 2.04 -9.73 -26.83
CA ARG A 16 2.70 -9.62 -25.51
C ARG A 16 3.16 -10.98 -24.97
N GLN A 17 4.11 -11.68 -25.59
CA GLN A 17 4.45 -13.06 -25.19
C GLN A 17 5.29 -13.20 -23.91
N SER A 18 5.85 -12.11 -23.37
CA SER A 18 6.73 -12.13 -22.19
C SER A 18 6.03 -12.42 -20.86
N VAL A 19 4.69 -12.41 -20.83
CA VAL A 19 3.88 -12.64 -19.62
C VAL A 19 3.03 -13.91 -19.81
N PRO A 20 2.87 -14.78 -18.78
CA PRO A 20 2.02 -15.96 -18.86
C PRO A 20 0.60 -15.63 -19.34
N ALA A 21 0.02 -16.47 -20.20
CA ALA A 21 -1.27 -16.24 -20.84
C ALA A 21 -2.42 -15.97 -19.84
N GLN A 22 -2.40 -16.62 -18.68
CA GLN A 22 -3.38 -16.41 -17.61
C GLN A 22 -3.35 -14.97 -17.09
N ARG A 23 -2.17 -14.46 -16.74
CA ARG A 23 -1.99 -13.11 -16.19
C ARG A 23 -2.36 -12.04 -17.22
N ARG A 24 -2.08 -12.29 -18.50
CA ARG A 24 -2.50 -11.40 -19.60
C ARG A 24 -4.00 -11.35 -19.75
N LEU A 25 -4.67 -12.50 -19.68
CA LEU A 25 -6.13 -12.58 -19.81
C LEU A 25 -6.82 -11.89 -18.64
N TYR A 26 -6.37 -12.16 -17.42
CA TYR A 26 -6.83 -11.48 -16.21
C TYR A 26 -6.66 -9.96 -16.31
N GLN A 27 -5.49 -9.47 -16.71
CA GLN A 27 -5.23 -8.03 -16.83
C GLN A 27 -6.11 -7.36 -17.90
N ALA A 28 -6.31 -8.02 -19.05
CA ALA A 28 -7.15 -7.50 -20.13
C ALA A 28 -8.62 -7.39 -19.72
N LEU A 29 -9.14 -8.43 -19.06
CA LEU A 29 -10.51 -8.44 -18.54
C LEU A 29 -10.71 -7.42 -17.43
N ARG A 30 -9.78 -7.34 -16.47
CA ARG A 30 -9.81 -6.34 -15.39
C ARG A 30 -9.80 -4.92 -15.93
N ALA A 31 -8.93 -4.61 -16.91
CA ALA A 31 -8.90 -3.31 -17.54
C ALA A 31 -10.22 -2.99 -18.27
N ALA A 32 -10.79 -3.95 -19.00
CA ALA A 32 -12.07 -3.76 -19.69
C ALA A 32 -13.24 -3.50 -18.72
N ILE A 33 -13.23 -4.10 -17.54
CA ILE A 33 -14.22 -3.84 -16.48
C ILE A 33 -14.02 -2.44 -15.88
N LEU A 34 -12.78 -2.08 -15.53
CA LEU A 34 -12.46 -0.78 -14.92
C LEU A 34 -12.68 0.41 -15.88
N GLU A 35 -12.41 0.22 -17.17
CA GLU A 35 -12.64 1.22 -18.22
C GLU A 35 -14.12 1.32 -18.63
N GLY A 36 -15.01 0.47 -18.08
CA GLY A 36 -16.44 0.46 -18.37
C GLY A 36 -16.81 -0.14 -19.74
N ARG A 37 -15.86 -0.76 -20.46
CA ARG A 37 -16.13 -1.50 -21.70
C ARG A 37 -16.95 -2.76 -21.45
N LEU A 38 -16.75 -3.39 -20.29
CA LEU A 38 -17.62 -4.44 -19.76
C LEU A 38 -18.46 -3.85 -18.62
N GLN A 39 -19.72 -3.55 -18.91
CA GLN A 39 -20.63 -2.95 -17.94
C GLN A 39 -20.99 -3.92 -16.80
N ALA A 40 -21.27 -3.37 -15.62
CA ALA A 40 -21.81 -4.13 -14.50
C ALA A 40 -23.08 -4.89 -14.92
N GLY A 41 -23.17 -6.16 -14.53
CA GLY A 41 -24.25 -7.06 -14.93
C GLY A 41 -24.08 -7.70 -16.31
N ALA A 42 -23.06 -7.33 -17.09
CA ALA A 42 -22.79 -7.99 -18.36
C ALA A 42 -22.37 -9.46 -18.14
N LEU A 43 -22.93 -10.35 -18.97
CA LEU A 43 -22.57 -11.76 -19.01
C LEU A 43 -21.22 -11.95 -19.71
N LEU A 44 -20.27 -12.58 -19.03
CA LEU A 44 -19.04 -13.05 -19.64
C LEU A 44 -19.27 -14.34 -20.44
N PRO A 45 -18.57 -14.55 -21.55
CA PRO A 45 -18.64 -15.80 -22.30
C PRO A 45 -18.21 -16.99 -21.45
N ALA A 46 -18.74 -18.17 -21.77
CA ALA A 46 -18.30 -19.41 -21.16
C ALA A 46 -16.79 -19.60 -21.38
N SER A 47 -16.09 -20.12 -20.37
CA SER A 47 -14.62 -20.32 -20.41
C SER A 47 -14.14 -21.14 -21.61
N ARG A 48 -14.99 -22.01 -22.16
CA ARG A 48 -14.72 -22.79 -23.37
C ARG A 48 -14.69 -21.93 -24.64
N VAL A 49 -15.67 -21.04 -24.80
CA VAL A 49 -15.80 -20.15 -25.95
C VAL A 49 -14.62 -19.17 -25.97
N LEU A 50 -14.38 -18.50 -24.83
CA LEU A 50 -13.27 -17.56 -24.69
C LEU A 50 -11.90 -18.22 -24.96
N ALA A 51 -11.69 -19.45 -24.51
CA ALA A 51 -10.45 -20.17 -24.75
C ALA A 51 -10.25 -20.52 -26.23
N GLN A 52 -11.34 -20.89 -26.92
CA GLN A 52 -11.32 -21.21 -28.35
C GLN A 52 -11.03 -19.95 -29.20
N ASP A 53 -11.68 -18.83 -28.87
CA ASP A 53 -11.54 -17.57 -29.60
C ASP A 53 -10.11 -17.00 -29.47
N LEU A 54 -9.52 -17.09 -28.27
CA LEU A 54 -8.17 -16.62 -27.99
C LEU A 54 -7.06 -17.65 -28.33
N GLY A 55 -7.43 -18.89 -28.66
CA GLY A 55 -6.47 -19.97 -28.96
C GLY A 55 -5.60 -20.37 -27.76
N ILE A 56 -6.16 -20.37 -26.55
CA ILE A 56 -5.46 -20.72 -25.30
C ILE A 56 -6.02 -21.98 -24.66
N ALA A 57 -5.27 -22.58 -23.73
CA ALA A 57 -5.77 -23.70 -22.95
C ALA A 57 -6.96 -23.28 -22.07
N ARG A 58 -8.00 -24.12 -22.00
CA ARG A 58 -9.21 -23.85 -21.19
C ARG A 58 -8.89 -23.56 -19.72
N ASN A 59 -7.93 -24.27 -19.12
CA ASN A 59 -7.55 -24.06 -17.72
C ASN A 59 -7.02 -22.65 -17.47
N THR A 60 -6.36 -22.05 -18.46
CA THR A 60 -5.91 -20.65 -18.40
C THR A 60 -7.07 -19.67 -18.26
N ALA A 61 -8.17 -19.89 -19.01
CA ALA A 61 -9.37 -19.06 -18.93
C ALA A 61 -10.12 -19.27 -17.60
N ILE A 62 -10.19 -20.51 -17.12
CA ILE A 62 -10.79 -20.84 -15.82
C ILE A 62 -10.05 -20.09 -14.70
N HIS A 63 -8.73 -20.20 -14.63
CA HIS A 63 -7.96 -19.55 -13.57
C HIS A 63 -8.01 -18.02 -13.64
N ALA A 64 -8.10 -17.42 -14.84
CA ALA A 64 -8.30 -15.98 -14.96
C ALA A 64 -9.67 -15.54 -14.41
N TYR A 65 -10.73 -16.32 -14.65
CA TYR A 65 -12.06 -16.06 -14.11
C TYR A 65 -12.12 -16.25 -12.60
N GLU A 66 -11.50 -17.31 -12.07
CA GLU A 66 -11.38 -17.55 -10.62
C GLU A 66 -10.69 -16.37 -9.93
N GLN A 67 -9.61 -15.85 -10.52
CA GLN A 67 -8.90 -14.70 -9.98
C GLN A 67 -9.75 -13.42 -10.01
N LEU A 68 -10.47 -13.16 -11.10
CA LEU A 68 -11.41 -12.02 -11.16
C LEU A 68 -12.53 -12.16 -10.13
N ALA A 69 -13.01 -13.39 -9.88
CA ALA A 69 -14.05 -13.66 -8.89
C ALA A 69 -13.54 -13.44 -7.47
N ALA A 70 -12.33 -13.92 -7.17
CA ALA A 70 -11.67 -13.73 -5.87
C ALA A 70 -11.44 -12.25 -5.54
N GLU A 71 -11.14 -11.42 -6.54
CA GLU A 71 -10.96 -9.97 -6.39
C GLU A 71 -12.28 -9.19 -6.47
N GLY A 72 -13.42 -9.86 -6.67
CA GLY A 72 -14.75 -9.26 -6.67
C GLY A 72 -15.15 -8.58 -7.98
N TYR A 73 -14.37 -8.69 -9.05
CA TYR A 73 -14.68 -8.12 -10.36
C TYR A 73 -15.83 -8.85 -11.07
N VAL A 74 -16.03 -10.13 -10.78
CA VAL A 74 -17.10 -10.94 -11.37
C VAL A 74 -17.77 -11.81 -10.31
N GLN A 75 -19.04 -12.15 -10.54
CA GLN A 75 -19.84 -13.05 -9.70
C GLN A 75 -20.36 -14.22 -10.52
N THR A 76 -20.39 -15.40 -9.93
CA THR A 76 -21.06 -16.57 -10.50
C THR A 76 -22.56 -16.47 -10.25
N SER A 77 -23.35 -16.35 -11.31
CA SER A 77 -24.82 -16.36 -11.28
C SER A 77 -25.38 -17.64 -11.91
N ARG A 78 -26.68 -17.88 -11.73
CA ARG A 78 -27.40 -19.01 -12.35
C ARG A 78 -27.34 -19.00 -13.88
N GLN A 79 -27.09 -17.84 -14.49
CA GLN A 79 -26.99 -17.66 -15.95
C GLN A 79 -25.54 -17.64 -16.48
N GLY A 80 -24.53 -17.82 -15.61
CA GLY A 80 -23.11 -17.74 -15.95
C GLY A 80 -22.34 -16.73 -15.12
N THR A 81 -21.11 -16.41 -15.52
CA THR A 81 -20.28 -15.40 -14.85
C THR A 81 -20.72 -14.00 -15.29
N VAL A 82 -21.09 -13.15 -14.35
CA VAL A 82 -21.52 -11.76 -14.59
C VAL A 82 -20.53 -10.77 -13.98
N VAL A 83 -20.33 -9.62 -14.61
CA VAL A 83 -19.46 -8.56 -14.08
C VAL A 83 -20.13 -7.90 -12.87
N SER A 84 -19.39 -7.78 -11.76
CA SER A 84 -19.91 -7.15 -10.54
C SER A 84 -20.17 -5.67 -10.74
N ALA A 85 -21.19 -5.13 -10.07
CA ALA A 85 -21.31 -3.70 -9.88
C ALA A 85 -20.21 -3.24 -8.93
N LEU A 86 -19.09 -2.77 -9.48
CA LEU A 86 -18.10 -2.03 -8.71
C LEU A 86 -18.78 -0.72 -8.31
N SER A 87 -19.14 -0.58 -7.03
CA SER A 87 -19.51 0.74 -6.49
C SER A 87 -18.30 1.65 -6.64
N ALA A 88 -18.26 2.42 -7.73
CA ALA A 88 -17.60 3.71 -7.68
C ALA A 88 -18.29 4.43 -6.53
N VAL A 89 -17.56 4.65 -5.42
CA VAL A 89 -18.03 5.53 -4.36
C VAL A 89 -18.47 6.82 -5.05
N PRO A 90 -19.76 7.19 -4.99
CA PRO A 90 -20.17 8.46 -5.54
C PRO A 90 -19.35 9.52 -4.81
N GLU A 91 -18.57 10.29 -5.54
CA GLU A 91 -17.87 11.45 -5.03
C GLU A 91 -18.94 12.42 -4.52
N GLN A 92 -19.33 12.27 -3.25
CA GLN A 92 -20.28 13.15 -2.60
C GLN A 92 -19.63 14.54 -2.58
N PRO A 93 -20.26 15.57 -3.17
CA PRO A 93 -19.71 16.92 -3.13
C PRO A 93 -19.72 17.38 -1.67
N ALA A 94 -18.52 17.62 -1.13
CA ALA A 94 -18.34 18.14 0.21
C ALA A 94 -19.12 19.47 0.39
N PRO A 95 -19.78 19.69 1.53
CA PRO A 95 -20.57 20.91 1.76
C PRO A 95 -19.69 22.15 1.65
N ALA A 96 -20.18 23.11 0.85
CA ALA A 96 -19.55 24.39 0.57
C ALA A 96 -19.18 25.12 1.88
N ARG A 97 -17.88 25.24 2.15
CA ARG A 97 -17.37 26.19 3.13
C ARG A 97 -17.41 27.59 2.50
N SER A 98 -18.04 28.53 3.21
CA SER A 98 -18.16 29.93 2.83
C SER A 98 -16.82 30.58 2.48
N PRO A 99 -16.78 31.53 1.53
CA PRO A 99 -15.55 32.09 0.99
C PRO A 99 -14.87 33.01 2.02
N VAL A 100 -13.62 32.72 2.34
CA VAL A 100 -12.72 33.69 2.97
C VAL A 100 -12.14 34.53 1.84
N SER A 101 -12.47 35.82 1.82
CA SER A 101 -12.04 36.79 0.82
C SER A 101 -10.52 37.00 0.87
N GLY A 102 -9.79 36.27 0.02
CA GLY A 102 -8.41 36.57 -0.39
C GLY A 102 -8.38 36.84 -1.90
N PRO A 103 -7.41 37.61 -2.42
CA PRO A 103 -7.40 38.00 -3.82
C PRO A 103 -7.34 36.75 -4.73
N ALA A 104 -8.27 36.72 -5.67
CA ALA A 104 -8.65 35.57 -6.49
C ALA A 104 -7.47 34.93 -7.23
N ALA A 105 -7.04 33.76 -6.77
CA ALA A 105 -6.39 32.78 -7.64
C ALA A 105 -7.50 32.01 -8.38
N SER A 106 -7.53 32.14 -9.71
CA SER A 106 -8.46 31.40 -10.56
C SER A 106 -8.39 29.90 -10.26
N PRO A 107 -9.51 29.16 -10.28
CA PRO A 107 -9.49 27.72 -10.09
C PRO A 107 -8.82 27.08 -11.30
N HIS A 108 -7.54 26.72 -11.16
CA HIS A 108 -6.91 25.84 -12.14
C HIS A 108 -7.57 24.47 -12.05
N LYS A 109 -8.45 24.21 -13.03
CA LYS A 109 -9.03 22.91 -13.32
C LYS A 109 -7.88 21.90 -13.41
N MET A 110 -7.81 20.97 -12.47
CA MET A 110 -6.80 19.93 -12.46
C MET A 110 -6.99 19.10 -13.75
N PRO A 111 -5.98 18.99 -14.63
CA PRO A 111 -6.12 18.21 -15.84
C PRO A 111 -6.20 16.71 -15.47
N PRO A 112 -6.94 15.90 -16.24
CA PRO A 112 -7.08 14.48 -15.96
C PRO A 112 -5.71 13.80 -16.08
N ILE A 113 -5.36 13.02 -15.06
CA ILE A 113 -4.13 12.22 -15.04
C ILE A 113 -4.28 11.11 -16.10
N LYS A 114 -3.59 11.25 -17.23
CA LYS A 114 -3.48 10.17 -18.23
C LYS A 114 -2.46 9.12 -17.74
N PRO A 115 -2.76 7.82 -17.83
CA PRO A 115 -1.81 6.77 -17.48
C PRO A 115 -0.64 6.81 -18.46
N VAL A 116 0.58 6.86 -17.92
CA VAL A 116 1.82 7.02 -18.67
C VAL A 116 2.17 5.69 -19.36
N ALA A 117 2.05 5.66 -20.69
CA ALA A 117 2.72 4.69 -21.54
C ALA A 117 4.09 5.24 -21.93
N ASP A 118 5.09 4.36 -21.90
CA ASP A 118 6.51 4.58 -22.18
C ASP A 118 6.81 5.60 -23.30
N ALA A 119 7.32 6.78 -22.94
CA ALA A 119 8.22 7.60 -23.77
C ALA A 119 8.73 8.82 -22.97
N ALA A 120 10.00 9.13 -23.16
CA ALA A 120 10.75 10.21 -22.51
C ALA A 120 10.08 11.59 -22.63
N GLY A 121 9.65 12.16 -21.50
CA GLY A 121 9.08 13.50 -21.35
C GLY A 121 8.61 13.72 -19.91
N PRO A 122 8.64 14.96 -19.38
CA PRO A 122 8.78 15.20 -17.94
C PRO A 122 7.51 14.75 -17.21
N SER A 123 7.65 13.65 -16.50
CA SER A 123 6.72 13.23 -15.46
C SER A 123 6.57 14.41 -14.50
N HIS A 124 5.39 14.59 -13.90
CA HIS A 124 5.24 15.40 -12.68
C HIS A 124 5.94 14.68 -11.52
N GLY A 125 7.23 14.41 -11.70
CA GLY A 125 8.14 13.93 -10.70
C GLY A 125 8.64 15.10 -9.87
N LEU A 126 9.42 14.74 -8.87
CA LEU A 126 10.23 15.68 -8.11
C LEU A 126 10.89 16.69 -9.08
N SER A 127 10.87 17.98 -8.73
CA SER A 127 11.47 19.03 -9.57
C SER A 127 12.83 18.61 -10.12
N GLN A 128 13.26 19.08 -11.29
CA GLN A 128 14.55 18.68 -11.88
C GLN A 128 15.71 18.84 -10.90
N ARG A 129 15.66 19.84 -10.00
CA ARG A 129 16.60 20.00 -8.88
C ARG A 129 16.58 18.81 -7.92
N VAL A 130 15.40 18.36 -7.50
CA VAL A 130 15.24 17.24 -6.56
C VAL A 130 15.51 15.89 -7.23
N ALA A 131 15.18 15.73 -8.51
CA ALA A 131 15.55 14.54 -9.29
C ALA A 131 17.08 14.35 -9.36
N LEU A 132 17.84 15.45 -9.43
CA LEU A 132 19.30 15.46 -9.35
C LEU A 132 19.83 15.31 -7.91
N HIS A 133 18.99 15.52 -6.88
CA HIS A 133 19.32 15.28 -5.48
C HIS A 133 19.08 13.82 -5.03
N HIS A 134 19.05 12.86 -5.96
CA HIS A 134 19.05 11.45 -5.63
C HIS A 134 20.41 11.03 -5.03
N ARG A 135 20.70 11.50 -3.81
CA ARG A 135 21.74 10.94 -2.98
C ARG A 135 21.27 9.55 -2.60
N VAL A 136 21.83 8.55 -3.25
CA VAL A 136 21.79 7.18 -2.72
C VAL A 136 22.46 7.26 -1.36
N ARG A 137 21.66 7.31 -0.30
CA ARG A 137 22.14 7.29 1.08
C ARG A 137 22.83 5.95 1.27
N ARG A 138 24.15 5.98 1.45
CA ARG A 138 24.90 4.76 1.72
C ARG A 138 25.05 4.56 3.22
N PRO A 139 25.05 3.33 3.74
CA PRO A 139 25.21 3.08 5.18
C PRO A 139 26.45 3.76 5.78
N GLU A 140 27.56 3.83 5.04
CA GLU A 140 28.76 4.54 5.49
C GLU A 140 28.58 6.06 5.68
N GLN A 141 27.57 6.66 5.04
CA GLN A 141 27.29 8.10 5.16
C GLN A 141 26.52 8.43 6.44
N ASP A 142 25.88 7.44 7.07
CA ASP A 142 25.12 7.62 8.32
C ASP A 142 26.01 7.69 9.56
N LEU A 143 27.28 7.34 9.42
CA LEU A 143 28.30 7.35 10.46
C LEU A 143 29.23 8.58 10.38
N LEU A 144 28.94 9.51 9.47
CA LEU A 144 29.72 10.74 9.37
C LEU A 144 29.42 11.69 10.56
N PRO A 145 30.42 12.44 11.05
CA PRO A 145 30.19 13.45 12.09
C PRO A 145 29.12 14.48 11.69
N PHE A 146 28.40 15.00 12.69
CA PHE A 146 27.38 16.05 12.55
C PHE A 146 26.12 15.66 11.75
N MET A 147 25.79 14.36 11.67
CA MET A 147 24.51 13.93 11.11
C MET A 147 23.33 14.19 12.05
N PRO A 148 22.37 15.06 11.67
CA PRO A 148 21.22 15.34 12.52
C PRO A 148 20.34 14.10 12.64
N GLY A 149 19.96 13.77 13.87
CA GLY A 149 19.08 12.62 14.16
C GLY A 149 19.80 11.28 14.33
N THR A 150 21.12 11.20 14.10
CA THR A 150 21.91 9.99 14.40
C THR A 150 22.64 10.17 15.74
N PRO A 151 22.34 9.37 16.78
CA PRO A 151 23.13 9.38 18.02
C PRO A 151 24.53 8.76 17.80
N ALA A 152 25.43 8.90 18.78
CA ALA A 152 26.75 8.26 18.75
C ALA A 152 26.62 6.73 18.85
N LEU A 153 26.52 6.05 17.70
CA LEU A 153 26.31 4.60 17.61
C LEU A 153 27.53 3.81 18.09
N ASP A 154 28.73 4.38 17.96
CA ASP A 154 30.00 3.86 18.46
C ASP A 154 30.12 3.91 19.99
N ALA A 155 29.39 4.84 20.64
CA ALA A 155 29.36 4.98 22.08
C ALA A 155 28.30 4.09 22.78
N PHE A 156 27.52 3.31 22.02
CA PHE A 156 26.48 2.46 22.60
C PHE A 156 27.08 1.31 23.43
N PRO A 157 26.68 1.11 24.70
CA PRO A 157 27.30 0.13 25.59
C PRO A 157 26.76 -1.29 25.34
N PHE A 158 27.11 -1.90 24.21
CA PHE A 158 26.62 -3.21 23.77
C PHE A 158 26.76 -4.32 24.81
N ASP A 159 27.90 -4.39 25.51
CA ASP A 159 28.12 -5.44 26.53
C ASP A 159 27.21 -5.29 27.75
N THR A 160 27.02 -4.06 28.23
CA THR A 160 26.09 -3.80 29.33
C THR A 160 24.66 -4.09 28.89
N TRP A 161 24.28 -3.65 27.69
CA TRP A 161 22.96 -3.90 27.12
C TRP A 161 22.67 -5.40 27.02
N ARG A 162 23.59 -6.17 26.42
CA ARG A 162 23.48 -7.63 26.27
C ARG A 162 23.29 -8.31 27.63
N ARG A 163 24.10 -7.97 28.63
CA ARG A 163 23.97 -8.54 29.99
C ARG A 163 22.59 -8.28 30.61
N LEU A 164 22.05 -7.06 30.44
CA LEU A 164 20.74 -6.68 30.97
C LEU A 164 19.60 -7.41 30.24
N VAL A 165 19.66 -7.46 28.92
CA VAL A 165 18.66 -8.15 28.09
C VAL A 165 18.63 -9.65 28.41
N GLU A 166 19.79 -10.31 28.48
CA GLU A 166 19.87 -11.73 28.84
C GLU A 166 19.34 -12.00 30.26
N ARG A 167 19.63 -11.10 31.21
CA ARG A 167 19.10 -11.21 32.57
C ARG A 167 17.58 -11.11 32.59
N ALA A 168 17.00 -10.17 31.85
CA ALA A 168 15.55 -10.02 31.74
C ALA A 168 14.91 -11.25 31.07
N GLN A 169 15.49 -11.76 29.98
CA GLN A 169 14.99 -12.94 29.30
C GLN A 169 15.05 -14.21 30.16
N ARG A 170 16.10 -14.38 30.98
CA ARG A 170 16.18 -15.52 31.94
C ARG A 170 15.06 -15.52 32.98
N GLN A 171 14.44 -14.36 33.22
CA GLN A 171 13.34 -14.20 34.18
C GLN A 171 11.96 -14.17 33.50
N ALA A 172 11.91 -14.20 32.18
CA ALA A 172 10.68 -14.09 31.42
C ALA A 172 9.84 -15.38 31.49
N THR A 173 8.55 -15.20 31.68
CA THR A 173 7.52 -16.23 31.66
C THR A 173 6.80 -16.23 30.30
N PRO A 174 6.07 -17.31 29.93
CA PRO A 174 5.27 -17.31 28.71
C PRO A 174 4.24 -16.17 28.62
N GLN A 175 3.74 -15.69 29.77
CA GLN A 175 2.84 -14.54 29.82
C GLN A 175 3.53 -13.23 29.47
N ASP A 176 4.85 -13.14 29.62
CA ASP A 176 5.65 -11.98 29.25
C ASP A 176 5.89 -11.87 27.74
N LEU A 177 5.68 -12.97 27.00
CA LEU A 177 5.89 -13.04 25.55
C LEU A 177 4.62 -12.72 24.73
N GLY A 178 3.48 -12.57 25.39
CA GLY A 178 2.21 -12.19 24.75
C GLY A 178 2.02 -10.68 24.67
N TYR A 179 0.86 -10.26 24.16
CA TYR A 179 0.42 -8.86 24.28
C TYR A 179 0.11 -8.54 25.73
N ARG A 180 0.83 -7.57 26.30
CA ARG A 180 0.67 -7.14 27.70
C ARG A 180 -0.01 -5.78 27.79
N HIS A 181 0.31 -5.04 28.86
CA HIS A 181 -0.37 -3.82 29.24
C HIS A 181 -0.25 -2.77 28.13
N ALA A 182 -1.37 -2.20 27.68
CA ALA A 182 -1.41 -1.29 26.53
C ALA A 182 -0.53 -0.04 26.68
N ALA A 183 -0.30 0.43 27.91
CA ALA A 183 0.58 1.56 28.21
C ALA A 183 2.06 1.16 28.41
N GLY A 184 2.39 -0.12 28.31
CA GLY A 184 3.70 -0.69 28.66
C GLY A 184 3.77 -1.29 30.07
N GLU A 185 4.82 -2.07 30.30
CA GLU A 185 4.99 -2.83 31.55
C GLU A 185 4.98 -1.94 32.81
N PRO A 186 4.23 -2.29 33.87
CA PRO A 186 4.16 -1.48 35.09
C PRO A 186 5.53 -1.21 35.73
N GLU A 187 6.40 -2.23 35.78
CA GLU A 187 7.75 -2.11 36.35
C GLU A 187 8.63 -1.15 35.55
N LEU A 188 8.55 -1.24 34.21
CA LEU A 188 9.25 -0.34 33.30
C LEU A 188 8.76 1.11 33.47
N ARG A 189 7.44 1.31 33.55
CA ARG A 189 6.85 2.63 33.76
C ARG A 189 7.30 3.25 35.08
N GLN A 190 7.37 2.46 36.15
CA GLN A 190 7.89 2.91 37.45
C GLN A 190 9.39 3.30 37.37
N ALA A 191 10.20 2.49 36.67
CA ALA A 191 11.61 2.79 36.46
C ALA A 191 11.81 4.09 35.66
N ILE A 192 11.01 4.29 34.60
CA ILE A 192 11.03 5.52 33.79
C ILE A 192 10.62 6.74 34.62
N ALA A 193 9.52 6.67 35.37
CA ALA A 193 9.08 7.78 36.23
C ALA A 193 10.15 8.16 37.26
N THR A 194 10.81 7.16 37.85
CA THR A 194 11.92 7.36 38.80
C THR A 194 13.13 8.01 38.11
N HIS A 195 13.50 7.52 36.93
CA HIS A 195 14.60 8.07 36.14
C HIS A 195 14.33 9.52 35.70
N LEU A 196 13.13 9.83 35.19
CA LEU A 196 12.76 11.16 34.74
C LEU A 196 12.75 12.18 35.89
N ARG A 197 12.36 11.76 37.09
CA ARG A 197 12.44 12.60 38.29
C ARG A 197 13.88 12.97 38.62
N ALA A 198 14.79 12.00 38.59
CA ALA A 198 16.20 12.21 38.92
C ALA A 198 16.97 12.98 37.81
N ALA A 199 16.77 12.61 36.55
CA ALA A 199 17.54 13.13 35.41
C ALA A 199 17.00 14.44 34.85
N ARG A 200 15.69 14.70 34.98
CA ARG A 200 15.01 15.84 34.33
C ARG A 200 14.08 16.61 35.25
N GLY A 201 13.97 16.26 36.54
CA GLY A 201 13.09 16.94 37.49
C GLY A 201 11.59 16.75 37.21
N VAL A 202 11.22 15.83 36.31
CA VAL A 202 9.82 15.62 35.93
C VAL A 202 9.08 14.93 37.07
N ARG A 203 7.98 15.54 37.53
CA ARG A 203 7.09 14.97 38.55
C ARG A 203 5.95 14.24 37.85
N CYS A 204 6.12 12.93 37.65
CA CYS A 204 5.05 12.04 37.20
C CYS A 204 4.96 10.78 38.08
N GLN A 205 3.81 10.13 37.99
CA GLN A 205 3.53 8.79 38.51
C GLN A 205 3.58 7.77 37.35
N ALA A 206 3.76 6.49 37.68
CA ALA A 206 3.95 5.43 36.67
C ALA A 206 2.70 5.19 35.78
N ASP A 207 1.51 5.47 36.30
CA ASP A 207 0.25 5.46 35.56
C ASP A 207 0.15 6.56 34.50
N GLN A 208 0.92 7.64 34.65
CA GLN A 208 1.02 8.75 33.70
C GLN A 208 2.08 8.51 32.61
N VAL A 209 2.79 7.38 32.63
CA VAL A 209 3.80 7.02 31.63
C VAL A 209 3.19 6.06 30.62
N ILE A 210 3.36 6.35 29.33
CA ILE A 210 2.99 5.46 28.22
C ILE A 210 4.26 5.15 27.42
N VAL A 211 4.52 3.87 27.17
CA VAL A 211 5.66 3.39 26.39
C VAL A 211 5.20 3.12 24.97
N THR A 212 5.88 3.72 23.99
CA THR A 212 5.60 3.59 22.56
C THR A 212 6.88 3.26 21.79
N GLU A 213 6.74 2.85 20.53
CA GLU A 213 7.88 2.53 19.64
C GLU A 213 8.57 3.79 19.06
N GLY A 214 8.06 4.99 19.38
CA GLY A 214 8.62 6.25 18.93
C GLY A 214 7.67 7.42 19.19
N THR A 215 8.14 8.65 18.99
CA THR A 215 7.38 9.87 19.28
C THR A 215 6.22 10.16 18.33
N GLN A 216 6.08 9.38 17.25
CA GLN A 216 5.03 9.52 16.23
C GLN A 216 3.82 8.60 16.47
N HIS A 217 3.88 7.76 17.50
CA HIS A 217 2.84 6.81 17.92
C HIS A 217 2.31 7.22 19.29
#